data_AF-A0A0S8DKF9-F1
#
_entry.id   AF-A0A0S8DKF9-F1
#
_cell.length_a   1.000
_cell.length_b   1.000
_cell.length_c   1.000
_cell.angle_alpha   90.00
_cell.angle_beta   90.00
_cell.angle_gamma   90.00
#
_symmetry.space_group_name_H-M   'P 1'
#
loop_
_entity.id
_entity.type
_entity.pdbx_description
1 polymer ?
#
loop_
_entity_poly.entity_id
_entity_poly.type
_entity_poly.pdbx_seq_one_letter_code
_entity_poly.pdbx_strand_id
1 'polypeptide(L)'
;LYGITSLSYKLNNYPAGIEAYNNTSCCAGSGFRPPAIWQNGHFRNNLFMGGSDYALVSGSPTAYSTMDYNAYRRNEADRLISWKNHEGQVGRYQSIAEFFEATGLEEHGMLADYDVFVNAGPPERGITCNPAEYDLRLRSGAKVIDAGIALPQITDGFAGEAPDLGCYEFGQEPPRYGPRL
;
A
#
# COMPACT_ATOMS: atom_id res chain seq x y z
N LEU A 1 -7.17 -5.37 -3.84
CA LEU A 1 -7.99 -6.08 -2.83
C LEU A 1 -8.89 -5.07 -2.12
N TYR A 2 -10.20 -5.31 -2.02
CA TYR A 2 -11.16 -4.39 -1.42
C TYR A 2 -12.06 -5.10 -0.40
N GLY A 3 -12.62 -4.37 0.56
CA GLY A 3 -13.54 -4.93 1.56
C GLY A 3 -12.85 -5.67 2.70
N ILE A 4 -11.57 -5.37 2.97
CA ILE A 4 -10.79 -6.06 3.99
C ILE A 4 -11.17 -5.50 5.37
N THR A 5 -11.36 -6.36 6.37
CA THR A 5 -11.76 -5.92 7.73
C THR A 5 -10.64 -6.02 8.77
N SER A 6 -9.50 -6.61 8.40
CA SER A 6 -8.42 -6.93 9.32
C SER A 6 -7.03 -6.80 8.68
N LEU A 7 -6.48 -7.86 8.07
CA LEU A 7 -5.12 -7.87 7.54
C LEU A 7 -5.15 -7.78 6.02
N SER A 8 -4.61 -6.71 5.44
CA SER A 8 -4.48 -6.55 3.99
C SER A 8 -3.51 -7.57 3.38
N TYR A 9 -2.47 -7.92 4.12
CA TYR A 9 -1.57 -9.02 3.81
C TYR A 9 -1.51 -9.99 4.99
N LYS A 10 -1.73 -11.28 4.73
CA LYS A 10 -1.72 -12.32 5.75
C LYS A 10 -0.29 -12.87 5.94
N LEU A 11 0.58 -12.08 6.57
CA LEU A 11 1.98 -12.47 6.80
C LEU A 11 2.20 -13.04 8.21
N ASN A 12 1.33 -13.97 8.61
CA ASN A 12 1.37 -14.63 9.91
C ASN A 12 2.03 -16.01 9.71
N ASN A 13 3.01 -16.37 10.54
CA ASN A 13 3.88 -17.57 10.44
C ASN A 13 5.25 -17.34 9.78
N TYR A 14 5.89 -16.21 10.07
CA TYR A 14 7.28 -15.95 9.70
C TYR A 14 7.61 -16.14 8.20
N PRO A 15 6.77 -15.67 7.26
CA PRO A 15 7.09 -15.79 5.85
C PRO A 15 8.35 -14.99 5.51
N ALA A 16 9.09 -15.45 4.50
CA ALA A 16 10.30 -14.82 4.00
C ALA A 16 10.30 -14.74 2.46
N GLY A 17 11.00 -13.76 1.90
CA GLY A 17 11.14 -13.58 0.44
C GLY A 17 9.87 -13.02 -0.18
N ILE A 18 9.38 -11.92 0.37
CA ILE A 18 8.12 -11.31 -0.05
C ILE A 18 8.44 -10.21 -1.06
N GLU A 19 7.84 -10.31 -2.22
CA GLU A 19 7.81 -9.25 -3.22
C GLU A 19 6.34 -8.85 -3.42
N ALA A 20 6.00 -7.62 -3.05
CA ALA A 20 4.65 -7.09 -3.17
C ALA A 20 4.70 -5.76 -3.89
N TYR A 21 4.37 -5.79 -5.18
CA TYR A 21 4.48 -4.65 -6.08
C TYR A 21 3.13 -4.31 -6.73
N ASN A 22 2.87 -3.03 -6.94
CA ASN A 22 1.73 -2.54 -7.73
C ASN A 22 0.37 -3.07 -7.21
N ASN A 23 0.18 -3.10 -5.89
CA ASN A 23 -1.09 -3.51 -5.28
C ASN A 23 -1.84 -2.31 -4.73
N THR A 24 -3.16 -2.31 -4.92
CA THR A 24 -4.06 -1.45 -4.15
C THR A 24 -4.79 -2.32 -3.11
N SER A 25 -4.69 -1.97 -1.83
CA SER A 25 -5.44 -2.63 -0.76
C SER A 25 -6.32 -1.66 0.00
N CYS A 26 -7.61 -1.95 0.10
CA CYS A 26 -8.59 -1.14 0.81
C CYS A 26 -9.14 -1.89 2.03
N CYS A 27 -8.83 -1.39 3.23
CA CYS A 27 -9.14 -2.00 4.51
C CYS A 27 -9.97 -1.05 5.38
N ALA A 28 -10.95 -1.59 6.10
CA ALA A 28 -11.73 -0.85 7.09
C ALA A 28 -10.89 -0.41 8.29
N GLY A 29 -9.81 -1.12 8.58
CA GLY A 29 -8.83 -0.76 9.61
C GLY A 29 -7.57 -0.13 9.00
N SER A 30 -6.41 -0.39 9.59
CA SER A 30 -5.12 0.07 9.05
C SER A 30 -4.89 -0.39 7.60
N GLY A 31 -4.22 0.45 6.80
CA GLY A 31 -3.89 0.15 5.41
C GLY A 31 -2.93 -1.03 5.28
N PHE A 32 -1.86 -1.04 6.09
CA PHE A 32 -0.89 -2.13 6.18
C PHE A 32 -0.65 -2.52 7.63
N ARG A 33 -1.13 -3.70 8.03
CA ARG A 33 -0.97 -4.23 9.40
C ARG A 33 -0.61 -5.72 9.58
N PRO A 34 0.23 -6.34 8.72
CA PRO A 34 0.74 -7.67 9.05
C PRO A 34 1.57 -7.65 10.33
N PRO A 35 1.63 -8.75 11.11
CA PRO A 35 2.45 -8.81 12.31
C PRO A 35 3.92 -8.62 11.96
N ALA A 36 4.68 -7.99 12.86
CA ALA A 36 6.10 -7.64 12.67
C ALA A 36 7.06 -8.86 12.75
N ILE A 37 6.80 -9.88 11.94
CA ILE A 37 7.52 -11.16 11.92
C ILE A 37 7.86 -11.64 10.51
N TRP A 38 7.46 -10.90 9.47
CA TRP A 38 7.78 -11.20 8.07
C TRP A 38 9.20 -10.75 7.74
N GLN A 39 9.90 -11.50 6.89
CA GLN A 39 11.34 -11.39 6.66
C GLN A 39 11.63 -11.17 5.17
N ASN A 40 12.75 -10.53 4.85
CA ASN A 40 13.16 -10.28 3.46
C ASN A 40 12.00 -9.76 2.59
N GLY A 41 11.30 -8.73 3.08
CA GLY A 41 10.13 -8.19 2.41
C GLY A 41 10.47 -6.94 1.64
N HIS A 42 9.97 -6.87 0.41
CA HIS A 42 10.19 -5.78 -0.53
C HIS A 42 8.84 -5.28 -1.05
N PHE A 43 8.52 -4.02 -0.73
CA PHE A 43 7.24 -3.39 -1.07
C PHE A 43 7.50 -2.13 -1.88
N ARG A 44 6.96 -2.08 -3.11
CA ARG A 44 7.08 -0.93 -4.02
C ARG A 44 5.80 -0.70 -4.80
N ASN A 45 5.54 0.55 -5.17
CA ASN A 45 4.42 0.94 -6.01
C ASN A 45 3.04 0.57 -5.45
N ASN A 46 2.87 0.38 -4.13
CA ASN A 46 1.58 -0.02 -3.55
C ASN A 46 0.76 1.18 -3.08
N LEU A 47 -0.57 1.05 -3.12
CA LEU A 47 -1.53 1.93 -2.47
C LEU A 47 -2.14 1.23 -1.25
N PHE A 48 -1.72 1.62 -0.05
CA PHE A 48 -2.25 1.11 1.22
C PHE A 48 -3.35 2.03 1.77
N MET A 49 -4.60 1.70 1.45
CA MET A 49 -5.77 2.49 1.76
C MET A 49 -6.49 1.93 3.00
N GLY A 50 -6.31 2.57 4.15
CA GLY A 50 -7.00 2.21 5.40
C GLY A 50 -8.31 2.97 5.62
N GLY A 51 -9.05 2.60 6.66
CA GLY A 51 -10.28 3.26 7.11
C GLY A 51 -10.14 3.86 8.50
N SER A 52 -9.36 3.23 9.39
CA SER A 52 -9.14 3.67 10.77
C SER A 52 -7.74 3.29 11.26
N ASP A 53 -7.33 3.79 12.43
CA ASP A 53 -6.04 3.53 13.08
C ASP A 53 -4.83 3.98 12.22
N TYR A 54 -3.63 3.49 12.51
CA TYR A 54 -2.43 3.80 11.71
C TYR A 54 -2.60 3.46 10.22
N ALA A 55 -1.96 4.24 9.35
CA ALA A 55 -1.81 3.89 7.94
C ALA A 55 -0.95 2.61 7.80
N LEU A 56 0.15 2.56 8.56
CA LEU A 56 1.05 1.42 8.67
C LEU A 56 1.28 1.06 10.15
N VAL A 57 1.00 -0.19 10.52
CA VAL A 57 1.37 -0.76 11.83
C VAL A 57 1.96 -2.14 11.66
N SER A 58 3.28 -2.21 11.54
CA SER A 58 3.99 -3.46 11.23
C SER A 58 5.45 -3.39 11.67
N GLY A 59 6.32 -4.17 11.01
CA GLY A 59 7.74 -4.22 11.28
C GLY A 59 8.37 -5.43 10.60
N SER A 60 9.69 -5.47 10.58
CA SER A 60 10.43 -6.66 10.15
C SER A 60 11.59 -6.93 11.11
N PRO A 61 11.82 -8.21 11.51
CA PRO A 61 13.02 -8.60 12.22
C PRO A 61 14.27 -8.64 11.31
N THR A 62 14.17 -8.29 10.03
CA THR A 62 15.31 -8.28 9.09
C THR A 62 15.69 -6.87 8.69
N ALA A 63 16.98 -6.52 8.85
CA ALA A 63 17.52 -5.20 8.53
C ALA A 63 17.58 -4.89 7.02
N TYR A 64 17.42 -5.91 6.18
CA TYR A 64 17.50 -5.83 4.72
C TYR A 64 16.14 -5.89 4.02
N SER A 65 15.03 -5.85 4.77
CA SER A 65 13.72 -5.58 4.18
C SER A 65 13.64 -4.14 3.70
N THR A 66 12.97 -3.89 2.57
CA THR A 66 12.87 -2.55 1.97
C THR A 66 11.42 -2.18 1.67
N MET A 67 11.08 -0.92 1.91
CA MET A 67 9.81 -0.33 1.51
C MET A 67 10.12 1.04 0.92
N ASP A 68 9.67 1.30 -0.29
CA ASP A 68 9.84 2.60 -0.95
C ASP A 68 8.81 2.78 -2.07
N TYR A 69 8.54 4.01 -2.51
CA TYR A 69 7.52 4.31 -3.53
C TYR A 69 6.15 3.72 -3.20
N ASN A 70 5.71 3.74 -1.95
CA ASN A 70 4.35 3.35 -1.59
C ASN A 70 3.54 4.58 -1.17
N ALA A 71 2.22 4.54 -1.40
CA ALA A 71 1.31 5.53 -0.86
C ALA A 71 0.47 5.00 0.30
N TYR A 72 0.22 5.88 1.25
CA TYR A 72 -0.47 5.57 2.49
C TYR A 72 -1.64 6.52 2.71
N ARG A 73 -2.81 5.98 3.06
CA ARG A 73 -3.90 6.81 3.57
C ARG A 73 -3.70 7.11 5.05
N ARG A 74 -3.66 8.40 5.39
CA ARG A 74 -3.80 8.84 6.78
C ARG A 74 -5.26 8.63 7.20
N ASN A 75 -5.49 7.68 8.10
CA ASN A 75 -6.85 7.40 8.56
C ASN A 75 -7.26 8.29 9.74
N GLU A 76 -6.30 8.62 10.62
CA GLU A 76 -6.49 9.43 11.83
C GLU A 76 -5.47 10.58 11.85
N ALA A 77 -5.85 11.73 12.41
CA ALA A 77 -5.03 12.93 12.36
C ALA A 77 -3.71 12.79 13.14
N ASP A 78 -3.74 12.08 14.26
CA ASP A 78 -2.66 11.94 15.25
C ASP A 78 -1.86 10.63 15.12
N ARG A 79 -2.14 9.81 14.09
CA ARG A 79 -1.53 8.50 13.88
C ARG A 79 -1.26 8.25 12.41
N LEU A 80 0.00 8.02 12.06
CA LEU A 80 0.39 7.63 10.70
C LEU A 80 1.10 6.28 10.67
N ILE A 81 2.28 6.17 11.27
CA ILE A 81 3.11 4.96 11.21
C ILE A 81 3.49 4.47 12.61
N SER A 82 3.36 3.17 12.85
CA SER A 82 4.00 2.47 13.95
C SER A 82 4.83 1.30 13.39
N TRP A 83 6.13 1.31 13.67
CA TRP A 83 7.07 0.36 13.07
C TRP A 83 7.90 -0.32 14.14
N LYS A 84 7.99 -1.65 14.08
CA LYS A 84 8.93 -2.45 14.87
C LYS A 84 10.17 -2.77 14.02
N ASN A 85 11.32 -2.24 14.39
CA ASN A 85 12.57 -2.47 13.65
C ASN A 85 13.16 -3.86 13.93
N HIS A 86 14.28 -4.16 13.26
CA HIS A 86 14.95 -5.47 13.34
C HIS A 86 15.55 -5.77 14.72
N GLU A 87 15.80 -4.74 15.53
CA GLU A 87 16.23 -4.86 16.94
C GLU A 87 15.04 -5.06 17.90
N GLY A 88 13.82 -5.02 17.38
CA GLY A 88 12.59 -5.20 18.13
C GLY A 88 12.07 -3.93 18.84
N GLN A 89 12.68 -2.77 18.59
CA GLN A 89 12.23 -1.48 19.10
C GLN A 89 11.03 -0.98 18.30
N VAL A 90 10.07 -0.32 18.97
CA VAL A 90 8.88 0.23 18.33
C VAL A 90 8.97 1.75 18.24
N GLY A 91 9.01 2.27 17.01
CA GLY A 91 8.88 3.68 16.70
C GLY A 91 7.45 4.07 16.33
N ARG A 92 7.08 5.33 16.54
CA ARG A 92 5.82 5.94 16.08
C ARG A 92 6.14 7.28 15.43
N TYR A 93 5.60 7.50 14.24
CA TYR A 93 5.96 8.62 13.38
C TYR A 93 4.69 9.31 12.87
N GLN A 94 4.71 10.64 12.88
CA GLN A 94 3.59 11.47 12.44
C GLN A 94 3.66 11.83 10.97
N SER A 95 4.80 11.63 10.32
CA SER A 95 5.00 11.86 8.89
C SER A 95 5.85 10.75 8.24
N ILE A 96 5.77 10.64 6.90
CA ILE A 96 6.64 9.75 6.14
C ILE A 96 8.10 10.21 6.25
N ALA A 97 8.36 11.52 6.25
CA ALA A 97 9.69 12.09 6.44
C ALA A 97 10.31 11.67 7.78
N GLU A 98 9.56 11.74 8.89
CA GLU A 98 10.04 11.24 10.20
C GLU A 98 10.35 9.75 10.18
N PHE A 99 9.54 8.96 9.47
CA PHE A 99 9.77 7.53 9.34
C PHE A 99 11.03 7.23 8.51
N PHE A 100 11.23 7.95 7.41
CA PHE A 100 12.42 7.87 6.58
C PHE A 100 13.68 8.26 7.36
N GLU A 101 13.70 9.42 8.01
CA GLU A 101 14.83 9.87 8.84
C GLU A 101 15.25 8.83 9.89
N ALA A 102 14.28 8.14 10.48
CA ALA A 102 14.54 7.15 11.53
C ALA A 102 14.92 5.76 11.02
N THR A 103 14.60 5.40 9.77
CA THR A 103 14.68 4.00 9.30
C THR A 103 15.34 3.80 7.95
N GLY A 104 15.46 4.86 7.13
CA GLY A 104 15.85 4.79 5.72
C GLY A 104 14.79 4.18 4.80
N LEU A 105 13.59 3.87 5.29
CA LEU A 105 12.48 3.34 4.49
C LEU A 105 11.58 4.48 4.00
N GLU A 106 10.93 4.28 2.85
CA GLU A 106 9.97 5.23 2.27
C GLU A 106 10.55 6.62 1.99
N GLU A 107 11.77 6.68 1.43
CA GLU A 107 12.36 7.93 0.94
C GLU A 107 11.44 8.67 -0.05
N HIS A 108 10.80 7.89 -0.92
CA HIS A 108 9.87 8.36 -1.96
C HIS A 108 8.41 8.04 -1.59
N GLY A 109 8.14 7.65 -0.34
CA GLY A 109 6.79 7.36 0.11
C GLY A 109 5.92 8.62 0.13
N MET A 110 4.63 8.46 -0.14
CA MET A 110 3.69 9.58 -0.17
C MET A 110 2.37 9.31 0.54
N LEU A 111 1.65 10.38 0.88
CA LEU A 111 0.27 10.25 1.33
C LEU A 111 -0.66 10.21 0.12
N ALA A 112 -1.74 9.43 0.19
CA ALA A 112 -2.85 9.43 -0.77
C ALA A 112 -4.18 9.20 -0.06
N ASP A 113 -5.28 9.75 -0.57
CA ASP A 113 -6.64 9.48 -0.06
C ASP A 113 -7.49 8.87 -1.17
N TYR A 114 -8.71 8.44 -0.84
CA TYR A 114 -9.62 7.79 -1.78
C TYR A 114 -10.06 8.69 -2.96
N ASP A 115 -9.77 9.99 -2.88
CA ASP A 115 -10.02 10.94 -3.96
C ASP A 115 -9.17 10.66 -5.21
N VAL A 116 -8.14 9.81 -5.14
CA VAL A 116 -7.37 9.37 -6.31
C VAL A 116 -8.14 8.43 -7.24
N PHE A 117 -9.22 7.82 -6.76
CA PHE A 117 -10.00 6.84 -7.53
C PHE A 117 -11.22 7.48 -8.21
N VAL A 118 -11.73 6.83 -9.25
CA VAL A 118 -12.98 7.22 -9.91
C VAL A 118 -14.16 7.13 -8.93
N ASN A 119 -14.26 6.04 -8.16
CA ASN A 119 -15.29 5.89 -7.14
C ASN A 119 -14.88 4.86 -6.08
N ALA A 120 -14.34 5.29 -4.95
CA ALA A 120 -14.02 4.38 -3.85
C ALA A 120 -14.04 5.11 -2.50
N GLY A 121 -14.10 4.34 -1.41
CA GLY A 121 -14.03 4.87 -0.05
C GLY A 121 -13.45 3.85 0.92
N PRO A 122 -13.23 4.19 2.19
CA PRO A 122 -12.85 3.19 3.18
C PRO A 122 -13.98 2.16 3.34
N PRO A 123 -13.70 0.85 3.28
CA PRO A 123 -14.70 -0.16 3.63
C PRO A 123 -15.17 -0.01 5.08
N GLU A 124 -16.38 -0.47 5.37
CA GLU A 124 -16.94 -0.45 6.72
C GLU A 124 -16.97 -1.86 7.34
N ARG A 125 -16.71 -1.95 8.65
CA ARG A 125 -16.75 -3.25 9.36
C ARG A 125 -18.18 -3.75 9.46
N GLY A 126 -18.42 -5.00 9.06
CA GLY A 126 -19.74 -5.62 9.13
C GLY A 126 -20.66 -5.26 7.95
N ILE A 127 -20.17 -4.49 6.98
CA ILE A 127 -20.90 -4.17 5.76
C ILE A 127 -20.33 -4.99 4.60
N THR A 128 -21.20 -5.68 3.87
CA THR A 128 -20.82 -6.41 2.67
C THR A 128 -20.49 -5.44 1.55
N CYS A 129 -19.32 -5.60 0.93
CA CYS A 129 -18.92 -4.82 -0.23
C CYS A 129 -19.44 -5.49 -1.51
N ASN A 130 -20.16 -4.74 -2.34
CA ASN A 130 -20.47 -5.14 -3.71
C ASN A 130 -19.40 -4.58 -4.65
N PRO A 131 -18.62 -5.40 -5.37
CA PRO A 131 -17.57 -4.91 -6.27
C PRO A 131 -18.07 -3.91 -7.34
N ALA A 132 -19.34 -3.97 -7.74
CA ALA A 132 -19.90 -3.06 -8.73
C ALA A 132 -20.09 -1.62 -8.21
N GLU A 133 -20.03 -1.41 -6.89
CA GLU A 133 -20.18 -0.09 -6.26
C GLU A 133 -18.87 0.67 -6.14
N TYR A 134 -17.75 0.04 -6.53
CA TYR A 134 -16.41 0.59 -6.41
C TYR A 134 -15.66 0.52 -7.73
N ASP A 135 -14.91 1.57 -8.03
CA ASP A 135 -14.06 1.72 -9.20
C ASP A 135 -12.70 2.25 -8.75
N LEU A 136 -11.73 1.34 -8.70
CA LEU A 136 -10.36 1.62 -8.28
C LEU A 136 -9.47 2.14 -9.42
N ARG A 137 -10.02 2.40 -10.61
CA ARG A 137 -9.28 3.12 -11.65
C ARG A 137 -8.93 4.52 -11.14
N LEU A 138 -7.79 5.03 -11.55
CA LEU A 138 -7.34 6.36 -11.17
C LEU A 138 -8.17 7.42 -11.89
N ARG A 139 -8.52 8.49 -11.17
CA ARG A 139 -9.11 9.68 -11.80
C ARG A 139 -8.04 10.51 -12.49
N SER A 140 -8.43 11.31 -13.48
CA SER A 140 -7.51 12.27 -14.10
C SER A 140 -6.94 13.24 -13.06
N GLY A 141 -5.63 13.47 -13.12
CA GLY A 141 -4.92 14.33 -12.17
C GLY A 141 -4.74 13.71 -10.78
N ALA A 142 -4.98 12.41 -10.60
CA ALA A 142 -4.61 11.72 -9.39
C ALA A 142 -3.08 11.83 -9.18
N LYS A 143 -2.66 12.27 -8.00
CA LYS A 143 -1.24 12.47 -7.66
C LYS A 143 -0.38 11.20 -7.63
N VAL A 144 -1.02 10.04 -7.75
CA VAL A 144 -0.38 8.72 -7.75
C VAL A 144 -0.07 8.23 -9.17
N ILE A 145 -0.43 9.04 -10.18
CA ILE A 145 -0.04 8.85 -11.58
C ILE A 145 1.43 9.23 -11.74
N ASP A 146 2.20 8.45 -12.49
CA ASP A 146 3.63 8.65 -12.75
C ASP A 146 4.48 8.78 -11.46
N ALA A 147 4.02 8.17 -10.36
CA ALA A 147 4.61 8.34 -9.03
C ALA A 147 5.37 7.11 -8.51
N GLY A 148 5.40 6.01 -9.29
CA GLY A 148 6.11 4.79 -8.96
C GLY A 148 7.55 4.74 -9.46
N ILE A 149 8.17 3.60 -9.24
CA ILE A 149 9.50 3.25 -9.78
C ILE A 149 9.37 2.10 -10.78
N ALA A 150 10.08 2.23 -11.91
CA ALA A 150 10.16 1.16 -12.90
C ALA A 150 10.88 -0.06 -12.31
N LEU A 151 10.20 -1.21 -12.31
CA LEU A 151 10.72 -2.52 -11.96
C LEU A 151 10.78 -3.36 -13.24
N PRO A 152 11.99 -3.63 -13.78
CA PRO A 152 12.13 -4.38 -15.02
C PRO A 152 11.37 -5.70 -14.97
N GLN A 153 10.64 -6.02 -16.04
CA GLN A 153 9.83 -7.24 -16.18
C GLN A 153 8.57 -7.31 -15.29
N ILE A 154 8.36 -6.34 -14.39
CA ILE A 154 7.20 -6.30 -13.49
C ILE A 154 6.26 -5.16 -13.88
N THR A 155 6.80 -3.95 -14.08
CA THR A 155 6.01 -2.77 -14.43
C THR A 155 6.17 -2.40 -15.90
N ASP A 156 6.68 -3.28 -16.76
CA ASP A 156 6.88 -2.96 -18.17
C ASP A 156 5.54 -2.57 -18.85
N GLY A 157 5.57 -1.57 -19.72
CA GLY A 157 4.38 -1.13 -20.46
C GLY A 157 3.49 -0.13 -19.73
N PHE A 158 3.95 0.48 -18.63
CA PHE A 158 3.32 1.66 -18.07
C PHE A 158 3.23 2.79 -19.11
N ALA A 159 2.24 3.66 -18.96
CA ALA A 159 2.11 4.87 -19.75
C ALA A 159 2.72 6.04 -18.98
N GLY A 160 3.22 7.07 -19.69
CA GLY A 160 3.80 8.25 -19.04
C GLY A 160 5.30 8.12 -18.74
N GLU A 161 5.74 8.83 -17.70
CA GLU A 161 7.14 8.96 -17.31
C GLU A 161 7.57 7.88 -16.30
N ALA A 162 6.62 7.34 -15.51
CA ALA A 162 6.86 6.28 -14.53
C ALA A 162 5.59 5.43 -14.32
N PRO A 163 5.68 4.22 -13.73
CA PRO A 163 4.49 3.45 -13.37
C PRO A 163 3.59 4.21 -12.39
N ASP A 164 2.30 3.99 -12.50
CA ASP A 164 1.35 4.48 -11.51
C ASP A 164 1.45 3.65 -10.22
N LEU A 165 1.16 4.27 -9.08
CA LEU A 165 1.04 3.52 -7.84
C LEU A 165 -0.29 2.76 -7.81
N GLY A 166 -0.23 1.51 -7.35
CA GLY A 166 -1.38 0.65 -7.21
C GLY A 166 -1.57 -0.31 -8.37
N CYS A 167 -2.78 -0.85 -8.48
CA CYS A 167 -3.07 -1.99 -9.36
C CYS A 167 -3.46 -1.65 -10.79
N TYR A 168 -3.73 -0.38 -11.11
CA TYR A 168 -4.16 0.05 -12.43
C TYR A 168 -3.40 1.28 -12.90
N GLU A 169 -2.91 1.21 -14.14
CA GLU A 169 -2.36 2.32 -14.89
C GLU A 169 -3.48 3.22 -15.43
N PHE A 170 -3.32 4.52 -15.30
CA PHE A 170 -4.25 5.53 -15.78
C PHE A 170 -4.34 5.51 -17.31
N GLY A 171 -5.56 5.58 -17.82
CA GLY A 171 -5.81 5.59 -19.27
C GLY A 171 -5.62 4.24 -19.97
N GLN A 172 -5.19 3.20 -19.26
CA GLN A 172 -5.14 1.84 -19.79
C GLN A 172 -6.39 1.03 -19.43
N GLU A 173 -6.70 0.04 -20.27
CA GLU A 173 -7.74 -0.93 -19.97
C GLU A 173 -7.29 -1.80 -18.78
N PRO A 174 -8.14 -1.98 -17.75
CA PRO A 174 -7.81 -2.84 -16.62
C PRO A 174 -7.42 -4.26 -17.07
N PRO A 175 -6.42 -4.88 -16.42
CA PRO A 175 -6.03 -6.24 -16.74
C PRO A 175 -7.21 -7.20 -16.58
N ARG A 176 -7.35 -8.13 -17.52
CA ARG A 176 -8.32 -9.21 -17.41
C ARG A 176 -7.84 -10.25 -16.39
N TYR A 177 -8.55 -10.31 -15.27
CA TYR A 177 -8.35 -11.34 -14.25
C TYR A 177 -9.14 -12.61 -14.60
N GLY A 178 -8.61 -13.77 -14.20
CA GLY A 178 -9.25 -15.08 -14.39
C GLY A 178 -8.84 -15.79 -15.69
N PRO A 179 -9.51 -16.92 -16.01
CA PRO A 179 -9.18 -17.72 -17.18
C PRO A 179 -9.24 -16.90 -18.47
N ARG A 180 -8.20 -17.02 -19.29
CA ARG A 180 -8.18 -16.50 -20.66
C ARG A 180 -8.67 -17.63 -21.57
N LEU A 181 -9.72 -17.36 -22.35
CA LEU A 181 -10.15 -18.25 -23.42
C LEU A 181 -9.17 -18.17 -24.60
#